data_AF-A0A2P6VTG9-F1
#
_entry.id   AF-A0A2P6VTG9-F1
#
_cell.length_a   1.000
_cell.length_b   1.000
_cell.length_c   1.000
_cell.angle_alpha   90.00
_cell.angle_beta   90.00
_cell.angle_gamma   90.00
#
_symmetry.space_group_name_H-M   'P 1'
#
loop_
_entity.id
_entity.type
_entity.pdbx_description
1 polymer ?
#
loop_
_entity_poly.entity_id
_entity_poly.type
_entity_poly.pdbx_seq_one_letter_code
_entity_poly.pdbx_strand_id
1 'polypeptide(L)'
;MSDFNLTQGSRYRVTSVRTREDNFEVEATFQGITSMGSVDAMVLETDDGKRLVPTHLVLKIDVLEQAGEDTFDDEDDAMYT
;
A
#
# COMPACT_ATOMS: atom_id res chain seq x y z
N MET A 1 -8.93 -17.77 8.01
CA MET A 1 -7.74 -16.91 7.98
C MET A 1 -8.25 -15.54 7.66
N SER A 2 -7.99 -14.53 8.48
CA SER A 2 -8.37 -13.16 8.13
C SER A 2 -7.43 -12.70 7.02
N ASP A 3 -7.96 -12.42 5.84
CA ASP A 3 -7.19 -11.87 4.74
C ASP A 3 -6.72 -10.47 5.13
N PHE A 4 -5.40 -10.29 5.20
CA PHE A 4 -4.80 -9.01 5.58
C PHE A 4 -4.52 -8.22 4.31
N ASN A 5 -5.34 -7.20 4.05
CA ASN A 5 -5.21 -6.34 2.88
C ASN A 5 -4.56 -4.99 3.24
N LEU A 6 -3.85 -4.39 2.28
CA LEU A 6 -3.39 -3.01 2.42
C LEU A 6 -4.59 -2.07 2.20
N THR A 7 -4.85 -1.22 3.19
CA THR A 7 -5.98 -0.28 3.17
C THR A 7 -5.48 1.08 2.72
N GLN A 8 -6.10 1.62 1.67
CA GLN A 8 -5.78 2.96 1.19
C GLN A 8 -6.02 4.00 2.30
N GLY A 9 -5.12 4.98 2.41
CA GLY A 9 -5.15 5.99 3.47
C GLY A 9 -4.44 5.56 4.76
N SER A 10 -4.18 4.27 4.95
CA SER A 10 -3.40 3.80 6.10
C SER A 10 -1.92 4.16 5.97
N ARG A 11 -1.27 4.38 7.11
CA ARG A 11 0.16 4.68 7.19
C ARG A 11 0.95 3.42 7.49
N TYR A 12 1.98 3.19 6.67
CA TYR A 12 2.83 2.02 6.76
C TYR A 12 4.29 2.41 6.82
N ARG A 13 5.10 1.56 7.46
CA ARG A 13 6.55 1.55 7.27
C ARG A 13 6.90 0.47 6.27
N VAL A 14 7.48 0.86 5.14
CA VAL A 14 7.84 -0.04 4.05
C VAL A 14 9.35 -0.14 3.97
N THR A 15 9.88 -1.36 4.06
CA THR A 15 11.29 -1.67 3.79
C THR A 15 11.40 -2.35 2.43
N SER A 16 12.27 -1.85 1.56
CA SER A 16 12.48 -2.36 0.21
C SER A 16 13.97 -2.48 -0.12
N VAL A 17 14.31 -3.37 -1.05
CA VAL A 17 15.68 -3.49 -1.57
C VAL A 17 15.96 -2.29 -2.47
N ARG A 18 17.00 -1.50 -2.14
CA ARG A 18 17.50 -0.45 -3.02
C ARG A 18 18.75 -0.91 -3.76
N THR A 19 19.68 -1.54 -3.05
CA THR A 19 20.85 -2.21 -3.63
C THR A 19 21.06 -3.56 -2.94
N ARG A 20 22.06 -4.33 -3.37
CA ARG A 20 22.40 -5.61 -2.72
C ARG A 20 22.81 -5.45 -1.24
N GLU A 21 23.33 -4.29 -0.86
CA GLU A 21 23.93 -4.03 0.46
C GLU A 21 23.13 -3.01 1.28
N ASP A 22 22.10 -2.39 0.67
CA ASP A 22 21.35 -1.29 1.26
C ASP A 22 19.84 -1.48 1.07
N ASN A 23 19.13 -1.34 2.19
CA ASN A 23 17.67 -1.34 2.22
C ASN A 23 17.18 0.10 2.36
N PHE A 24 16.10 0.39 1.65
CA PHE A 24 15.39 1.64 1.78
C PHE A 24 14.16 1.46 2.67
N GLU A 25 14.08 2.25 3.73
CA GLU A 25 12.93 2.31 4.64
C GLU A 25 12.22 3.66 4.52
N VAL A 26 10.88 3.63 4.49
CA VAL A 26 10.06 4.83 4.42
C VAL A 26 8.76 4.65 5.21
N GLU A 27 8.37 5.69 5.95
CA GLU A 27 7.03 5.81 6.51
C GLU A 27 6.18 6.68 5.58
N ALA A 28 5.04 6.15 5.14
CA ALA A 28 4.24 6.79 4.12
C ALA A 28 2.78 6.34 4.18
N THR A 29 1.88 7.16 3.62
CA THR A 29 0.48 6.79 3.45
C THR A 29 0.30 6.01 2.15
N PHE A 30 -0.31 4.84 2.23
CA PHE A 30 -0.60 4.02 1.06
C PHE A 30 -1.75 4.63 0.24
N GLN A 31 -1.52 4.83 -1.05
CA GLN A 31 -2.49 5.41 -1.98
C GLN A 31 -3.06 4.39 -2.96
N GLY A 32 -2.51 3.17 -3.02
CA GLY A 32 -2.95 2.12 -3.93
C GLY A 32 -1.80 1.44 -4.67
N ILE A 33 -2.15 0.58 -5.62
CA ILE A 33 -1.23 -0.10 -6.52
C ILE A 33 -1.38 0.48 -7.93
N THR A 34 -0.27 0.66 -8.63
CA THR A 34 -0.24 1.06 -10.04
C THR A 34 0.71 0.18 -10.83
N SER A 35 0.51 0.10 -12.14
CA SER A 35 1.44 -0.59 -13.04
C SER A 35 2.58 0.34 -13.46
N MET A 36 3.82 -0.12 -13.29
CA MET A 36 5.04 0.53 -13.73
C MET A 36 5.69 -0.31 -14.83
N GLY A 37 5.21 -0.16 -16.06
CA GLY A 37 5.61 -1.03 -17.18
C GLY A 37 5.02 -2.43 -16.99
N SER A 38 5.88 -3.44 -16.85
CA SER A 38 5.47 -4.85 -16.69
C SER A 38 5.39 -5.31 -15.23
N VAL A 39 5.57 -4.40 -14.27
CA VAL A 39 5.56 -4.72 -12.83
C VAL A 39 4.59 -3.83 -12.09
N ASP A 40 4.03 -4.34 -10.99
CA ASP A 40 3.20 -3.52 -10.09
C ASP A 40 4.07 -2.78 -9.07
N ALA A 41 3.60 -1.61 -8.67
CA ALA A 41 4.24 -0.76 -7.68
C ALA A 41 3.23 -0.19 -6.69
N MET A 42 3.64 -0.12 -5.43
CA MET A 42 2.92 0.60 -4.39
C MET A 42 3.09 2.10 -4.58
N VAL A 43 1.98 2.82 -4.53
CA VAL A 43 1.96 4.29 -4.50
C VAL A 43 1.95 4.73 -3.04
N LEU A 44 3.01 5.43 -2.63
CA LEU A 44 3.22 5.92 -1.28
C LEU A 44 3.27 7.45 -1.31
N GLU A 45 2.44 8.10 -0.50
CA GLU A 45 2.50 9.54 -0.27
C GLU A 45 3.42 9.83 0.93
N THR A 46 4.40 10.70 0.72
CA THR A 46 5.35 11.18 1.74
C THR A 46 5.34 12.70 1.77
N ASP A 47 5.94 13.31 2.79
CA ASP A 47 6.05 14.77 2.87
C ASP A 47 6.85 15.37 1.69
N ASP A 48 7.76 14.58 1.11
CA ASP A 48 8.57 14.95 -0.06
C ASP A 48 7.84 14.68 -1.40
N GLY A 49 6.59 14.17 -1.33
CA GLY A 49 5.73 13.85 -2.48
C GLY A 49 5.50 12.34 -2.67
N LYS A 50 5.14 11.96 -3.90
CA LYS A 50 4.78 10.59 -4.26
C LYS A 50 6.00 9.72 -4.55
N ARG A 51 6.01 8.51 -3.99
CA ARG A 51 7.02 7.48 -4.24
C ARG A 51 6.37 6.22 -4.76
N LEU A 52 6.97 5.65 -5.80
CA LEU A 52 6.60 4.35 -6.35
C LEU A 52 7.62 3.31 -5.89
N VAL A 53 7.14 2.23 -5.27
CA VAL A 53 7.98 1.10 -4.83
C VAL A 53 7.48 -0.17 -5.50
N PRO A 54 8.27 -0.80 -6.39
CA PRO A 54 7.86 -2.06 -7.02
C PRO A 54 7.57 -3.12 -5.97
N THR A 55 6.43 -3.80 -6.11
CA THR A 55 5.94 -4.75 -5.09
C THR A 55 6.91 -5.90 -4.86
N HIS A 56 7.55 -6.39 -5.93
CA HIS A 56 8.56 -7.47 -5.87
C HIS A 56 9.87 -7.08 -5.19
N LEU A 57 10.07 -5.80 -4.85
CA LEU A 57 11.24 -5.32 -4.10
C LEU A 57 10.91 -5.04 -2.62
N VAL A 58 9.65 -5.15 -2.22
CA VAL A 58 9.24 -4.96 -0.83
C VAL A 58 9.65 -6.16 0.00
N LEU A 59 10.41 -5.91 1.07
CA LEU A 59 10.87 -6.92 2.02
C LEU A 59 9.95 -7.03 3.23
N LYS A 60 9.41 -5.90 3.67
CA LYS A 60 8.62 -5.79 4.91
C LYS A 60 7.66 -4.62 4.82
N ILE A 61 6.47 -4.81 5.38
CA ILE A 61 5.48 -3.75 5.59
C ILE A 61 5.01 -3.85 7.05
N ASP A 62 5.24 -2.83 7.85
CA ASP A 62 4.64 -2.69 9.17
C ASP A 62 3.45 -1.72 9.09
N VAL A 63 2.35 -2.07 9.75
CA VAL A 63 1.20 -1.17 9.91
C VAL A 63 1.49 -0.22 11.05
N LEU A 64 1.57 1.08 10.76
CA LEU A 64 1.74 2.12 11.78
C LEU A 64 0.40 2.67 12.23
N GLU A 65 -0.51 2.86 11.29
CA GLU A 65 -1.86 3.41 11.52
C GLU A 65 -2.81 2.89 10.45
N GLN A 66 -3.94 2.34 10.87
CA GLN A 66 -5.01 2.00 9.94
C GLN A 66 -5.91 3.22 9.76
N ALA A 67 -6.10 3.66 8.51
CA ALA A 67 -7.23 4.53 8.18
C ALA A 67 -8.51 3.78 8.53
N GLY A 68 -9.41 4.46 9.24
CA GLY A 68 -10.49 3.85 10.02
C GLY A 68 -11.23 2.71 9.33
N GLU A 69 -11.52 1.67 10.11
CA GLU A 69 -12.69 0.81 9.88
C GLU A 69 -13.96 1.66 10.04
N ASP A 70 -14.24 2.55 9.09
CA ASP A 70 -15.62 2.93 8.80
C ASP A 70 -16.11 1.88 7.81
N THR A 71 -17.00 1.02 8.30
CA THR A 71 -17.77 0.00 7.58
C THR A 71 -17.99 0.37 6.11
N PHE A 72 -17.40 -0.41 5.20
CA PHE A 72 -18.00 -0.59 3.89
C PHE A 72 -19.33 -1.32 4.15
N ASP A 73 -20.41 -0.56 4.18
CA ASP A 73 -21.76 -1.09 4.01
C ASP A 73 -21.82 -1.59 2.56
N ASP A 74 -21.65 -2.90 2.35
CA ASP A 74 -22.01 -3.57 1.10
C ASP A 74 -23.55 -3.59 1.02
N GLU A 75 -24.16 -2.42 0.83
CA GLU A 75 -25.54 -2.28 0.38
C GLU A 75 -25.55 -1.64 -1.03
N ASP A 76 -24.98 -2.35 -2.01
CA ASP A 76 -25.26 -2.09 -3.42
C ASP A 76 -25.07 -3.37 -4.25
N ASP A 77 -25.81 -4.42 -3.90
CA ASP A 77 -26.17 -5.47 -4.86
C ASP A 77 -27.69 -5.71 -4.83
N ALA A 78 -28.43 -4.61 -4.97
CA ALA A 78 -29.83 -4.61 -5.32
C ALA A 78 -29.99 -3.85 -6.64
N MET A 79 -29.91 -4.58 -7.76
CA MET A 79 -30.76 -4.44 -8.96
C MET A 79 -30.00 -4.80 -10.24
N TYR A 80 -30.24 -6.01 -10.75
CA TYR A 80 -30.57 -6.15 -12.16
C TYR A 80 -31.87 -6.95 -12.26
N THR A 81 -32.94 -6.22 -12.65
CA THR A 81 -34.19 -6.76 -13.20
C THR A 81 -33.95 -7.30 -14.61
#